data_AF-A0ABD5TU72-F1
#
_entry.id   AF-A0ABD5TU72-F1
#
_cell.length_a   1.000
_cell.length_b   1.000
_cell.length_c   1.000
_cell.angle_alpha   90.00
_cell.angle_beta   90.00
_cell.angle_gamma   90.00
#
_symmetry.space_group_name_H-M   'P 1'
#
loop_
_entity.id
_entity.type
_entity.pdbx_description
1 polymer ?
#
loop_
_entity_poly.entity_id
_entity_poly.type
_entity_poly.pdbx_seq_one_letter_code
_entity_poly.pdbx_strand_id
1 'polypeptide(L)'
;MMPKTTDPNQRKDTRHELTPTQLFTAFAHERRQLTVAYLAQQPVAISLGDLAEYIAITEAQPSYEWYERVLTDLAHCHLPQLRDIGLIHYDADAESVALAVERRVVAPYLELAGHTDA
;
A
#
# COMPACT_ATOMS: atom_id res chain seq x y z
N MET A 1 -13.89 -23.55 -41.88
CA MET A 1 -13.19 -24.01 -40.67
C MET A 1 -11.89 -23.22 -40.58
N MET A 2 -11.86 -22.16 -39.77
CA MET A 2 -10.66 -21.33 -39.60
C MET A 2 -9.81 -21.93 -38.47
N PRO A 3 -8.48 -22.02 -38.62
CA PRO A 3 -7.63 -22.44 -37.51
C PRO A 3 -7.62 -21.33 -36.46
N LYS A 4 -7.95 -21.68 -35.22
CA LYS A 4 -7.70 -20.80 -34.08
C LYS A 4 -6.21 -20.80 -33.84
N THR A 5 -5.53 -19.72 -34.19
CA THR A 5 -4.17 -19.46 -33.73
C THR A 5 -4.24 -19.27 -32.22
N THR A 6 -3.85 -20.29 -31.46
CA THR A 6 -3.58 -20.15 -30.04
C THR A 6 -2.30 -19.34 -29.92
N ASP A 7 -2.43 -18.09 -29.50
CA ASP A 7 -1.30 -17.22 -29.16
C ASP A 7 -0.46 -17.89 -28.05
N PRO A 8 0.80 -18.27 -28.29
CA PRO A 8 1.61 -18.99 -27.31
C PRO A 8 2.28 -18.05 -26.29
N ASN A 9 1.97 -16.75 -26.30
CA ASN A 9 2.66 -15.76 -25.47
C ASN A 9 1.89 -15.32 -24.21
N GLN A 10 1.00 -16.14 -23.67
CA GLN A 10 0.38 -15.87 -22.37
C GLN A 10 1.27 -16.34 -21.21
N ARG A 11 2.55 -15.95 -21.24
CA ARG A 11 3.33 -15.81 -20.02
C ARG A 11 2.86 -14.52 -19.39
N LYS A 12 1.94 -14.62 -18.42
CA LYS A 12 1.55 -13.52 -17.54
C LYS A 12 2.79 -13.07 -16.76
N ASP A 13 3.59 -12.19 -17.37
CA ASP A 13 4.52 -11.34 -16.65
C ASP A 13 3.68 -10.25 -15.98
N THR A 14 2.97 -10.62 -14.91
CA THR A 14 2.03 -9.77 -14.17
C THR A 14 2.77 -8.83 -13.22
N ARG A 15 3.72 -8.05 -13.72
CA ARG A 15 3.97 -6.73 -13.14
C ARG A 15 3.00 -5.77 -13.79
N HIS A 16 1.83 -5.61 -13.18
CA HIS A 16 0.97 -4.47 -13.51
C HIS A 16 1.81 -3.22 -13.29
N GLU A 17 2.19 -2.52 -14.35
CA GLU A 17 2.81 -1.21 -14.23
C GLU A 17 1.77 -0.26 -13.64
N LEU A 18 2.04 0.23 -12.42
CA LEU A 18 1.19 1.21 -11.75
C LEU A 18 1.09 2.47 -12.61
N THR A 19 -0.12 2.84 -13.00
CA THR A 19 -0.36 4.08 -13.73
C THR A 19 -0.32 5.28 -12.78
N PRO A 20 0.03 6.49 -13.27
CA PRO A 20 -0.04 7.70 -12.45
C PRO A 20 -1.43 7.91 -11.84
N THR A 21 -2.51 7.62 -12.56
CA THR A 21 -3.88 7.74 -12.05
C THR A 21 -4.12 6.82 -10.85
N GLN A 22 -3.67 5.56 -10.89
CA GLN A 22 -3.78 4.65 -9.75
C GLN A 22 -2.99 5.17 -8.54
N LEU A 23 -1.79 5.69 -8.76
CA LEU A 23 -0.97 6.29 -7.71
C LEU A 23 -1.64 7.54 -7.12
N PHE A 24 -2.18 8.42 -7.95
CA PHE A 24 -2.96 9.57 -7.47
C PHE A 24 -4.18 9.15 -6.64
N THR A 25 -4.95 8.16 -7.08
CA THR A 25 -6.09 7.64 -6.32
C THR A 25 -5.64 7.01 -5.01
N ALA A 26 -4.56 6.22 -5.01
CA ALA A 26 -3.98 5.64 -3.81
C ALA A 26 -3.54 6.71 -2.81
N PHE A 27 -2.96 7.79 -3.28
CA PHE A 27 -2.48 8.88 -2.45
C PHE A 27 -3.58 9.90 -2.10
N ALA A 28 -4.82 9.75 -2.55
CA ALA A 28 -5.90 10.70 -2.26
C ALA A 28 -6.41 10.68 -0.80
N HIS A 29 -5.92 9.77 0.05
CA HIS A 29 -6.36 9.64 1.44
C HIS A 29 -5.15 9.64 2.38
N GLU A 30 -5.19 10.46 3.42
CA GLU A 30 -4.07 10.71 4.34
C GLU A 30 -3.50 9.42 4.95
N ARG A 31 -4.36 8.55 5.51
CA ARG A 31 -3.90 7.25 6.03
C ARG A 31 -3.22 6.34 5.02
N ARG A 32 -3.59 6.40 3.73
CA ARG A 32 -2.87 5.65 2.67
C ARG A 32 -1.52 6.28 2.38
N GLN A 33 -1.42 7.61 2.39
CA GLN A 33 -0.14 8.31 2.29
C GLN A 33 0.78 7.92 3.45
N LEU A 34 0.29 8.00 4.70
CA LEU A 34 1.02 7.60 5.90
C LEU A 34 1.46 6.13 5.85
N THR A 35 0.58 5.24 5.41
CA THR A 35 0.89 3.82 5.23
C THR A 35 2.05 3.64 4.25
N VAL A 36 1.96 4.22 3.06
CA VAL A 36 3.00 4.07 2.03
C VAL A 36 4.30 4.74 2.47
N ALA A 37 4.23 5.89 3.13
CA ALA A 37 5.38 6.61 3.67
C ALA A 37 6.12 5.75 4.70
N TYR A 38 5.39 5.10 5.61
CA TYR A 38 5.99 4.25 6.62
C TYR A 38 6.60 3.01 6.01
N LEU A 39 5.87 2.30 5.14
CA LEU A 39 6.36 1.09 4.46
C LEU A 39 7.57 1.35 3.56
N ALA A 40 7.65 2.54 2.94
CA ALA A 40 8.80 2.93 2.12
C ALA A 40 10.12 3.07 2.89
N GLN A 41 10.05 3.12 4.23
CA GLN A 41 11.21 3.17 5.13
C GLN A 41 11.56 1.78 5.70
N GLN A 42 10.69 0.78 5.53
CA GLN A 42 10.88 -0.55 6.11
C GLN A 42 11.56 -1.48 5.10
N PRO A 43 12.66 -2.16 5.48
CA PRO A 43 13.33 -3.12 4.60
C PRO A 43 12.59 -4.46 4.50
N VAL A 44 11.65 -4.72 5.42
CA VAL A 44 10.91 -5.99 5.55
C VAL A 44 9.44 -5.72 5.85
N ALA A 45 8.61 -6.76 5.75
CA ALA A 45 7.22 -6.70 6.20
C ALA A 45 7.14 -6.35 7.69
N ILE A 46 6.14 -5.55 8.04
CA ILE A 46 5.81 -5.17 9.42
C ILE A 46 4.46 -5.75 9.81
N SER A 47 4.17 -5.77 11.11
CA SER A 47 2.83 -6.15 11.57
C SER A 47 1.81 -5.04 11.28
N LEU A 48 0.57 -5.45 11.08
CA LEU A 48 -0.56 -4.54 10.92
C LEU A 48 -0.77 -3.69 12.19
N GLY A 49 -0.52 -4.28 13.36
CA GLY A 49 -0.55 -3.58 14.64
C GLY A 49 0.46 -2.44 14.72
N ASP A 50 1.73 -2.70 14.41
CA ASP A 50 2.78 -1.67 14.44
C ASP A 50 2.45 -0.51 13.48
N LEU A 51 1.88 -0.83 12.31
CA LEU A 51 1.42 0.18 11.36
C LEU A 51 0.26 1.02 11.94
N ALA A 52 -0.72 0.38 12.59
CA ALA A 52 -1.84 1.07 13.20
C ALA A 52 -1.41 1.97 14.36
N GLU A 53 -0.47 1.50 15.19
CA GLU A 53 0.13 2.28 16.27
C GLU A 53 0.87 3.51 15.73
N TYR A 54 1.72 3.32 14.72
CA TYR A 54 2.42 4.42 14.06
C TYR A 54 1.44 5.50 13.56
N ILE A 55 0.36 5.10 12.88
CA ILE A 55 -0.63 6.06 12.37
C ILE A 55 -1.38 6.75 13.52
N ALA A 56 -1.78 6.02 14.56
CA ALA A 56 -2.45 6.61 15.74
C ALA A 56 -1.58 7.67 16.43
N ILE A 57 -0.27 7.40 16.57
CA ILE A 57 0.70 8.35 17.11
C ILE A 57 0.85 9.56 16.17
N THR A 58 0.95 9.32 14.85
CA THR A 58 1.13 10.38 13.85
C THR A 58 -0.09 11.31 13.77
N GLU A 59 -1.30 10.77 13.96
CA GLU A 59 -2.55 11.52 14.05
C GLU A 59 -2.73 12.24 15.41
N ALA A 60 -1.70 12.24 16.25
CA ALA A 60 -1.68 12.83 17.60
C ALA A 60 -2.80 12.31 18.53
N GLN A 61 -3.25 11.08 18.31
CA GLN A 61 -4.29 10.41 19.11
C GLN A 61 -3.84 8.99 19.54
N PRO A 62 -2.84 8.88 20.44
CA PRO A 62 -2.29 7.60 20.88
C PRO A 62 -3.16 6.94 21.98
N SER A 63 -4.48 6.85 21.76
CA SER A 63 -5.37 6.10 22.65
C SER A 63 -5.62 4.70 22.10
N TYR A 64 -5.91 3.75 23.00
CA TYR A 64 -6.22 2.38 22.60
C TYR A 64 -7.47 2.32 21.70
N GLU A 65 -8.51 3.09 22.01
CA GLU A 65 -9.73 3.17 21.19
C GLU A 65 -9.46 3.72 19.78
N TRP A 66 -8.56 4.71 19.65
CA TRP A 66 -8.18 5.25 18.36
C TRP A 66 -7.33 4.28 17.56
N TYR A 67 -6.37 3.62 18.22
CA TYR A 67 -5.59 2.53 17.66
C TYR A 67 -6.49 1.43 17.06
N GLU A 68 -7.49 0.94 17.80
CA GLU A 68 -8.42 -0.09 17.31
C GLU A 68 -9.22 0.38 16.09
N ARG A 69 -9.63 1.66 16.06
CA ARG A 69 -10.29 2.26 14.90
C ARG A 69 -9.35 2.29 13.69
N VAL A 70 -8.11 2.76 13.87
CA VAL A 70 -7.10 2.80 12.80
C VAL A 70 -6.84 1.39 12.27
N LEU A 71 -6.65 0.42 13.16
CA LEU A 71 -6.42 -0.98 12.81
C LEU A 71 -7.55 -1.54 11.94
N THR A 72 -8.79 -1.32 12.37
CA THR A 72 -10.01 -1.73 11.64
C THR A 72 -10.09 -1.08 10.27
N ASP A 73 -9.86 0.24 10.20
CA ASP A 73 -9.91 1.01 8.95
C ASP A 73 -8.79 0.58 7.98
N LEU A 74 -7.59 0.28 8.49
CA LEU A 74 -6.50 -0.27 7.68
C LEU A 74 -6.90 -1.62 7.09
N ALA A 75 -7.35 -2.56 7.91
CA ALA A 75 -7.67 -3.93 7.52
C ALA A 75 -8.78 -3.99 6.46
N HIS A 76 -9.81 -3.15 6.58
CA HIS A 76 -11.03 -3.26 5.78
C HIS A 76 -11.16 -2.22 4.67
N CYS A 77 -10.50 -1.07 4.78
CA CYS A 77 -10.64 0.00 3.80
C CYS A 77 -9.33 0.29 3.08
N HIS A 78 -8.26 0.61 3.81
CA HIS A 78 -7.07 1.18 3.21
C HIS A 78 -6.16 0.14 2.56
N LEU A 79 -5.81 -0.94 3.27
CA LEU A 79 -4.89 -1.95 2.75
C LEU A 79 -5.48 -2.75 1.58
N PRO A 80 -6.76 -3.15 1.57
CA PRO A 80 -7.35 -3.79 0.39
C PRO A 80 -7.21 -2.93 -0.88
N GLN A 81 -7.50 -1.63 -0.81
CA GLN A 81 -7.37 -0.74 -1.98
C GLN A 81 -5.93 -0.61 -2.48
N LEU A 82 -4.96 -0.51 -1.56
CA LEU A 82 -3.54 -0.44 -1.92
C LEU A 82 -3.02 -1.76 -2.49
N ARG A 83 -3.51 -2.89 -1.97
CA ARG A 83 -3.19 -4.24 -2.47
C ARG A 83 -3.77 -4.47 -3.86
N ASP A 84 -5.02 -4.05 -4.09
CA ASP A 84 -5.73 -4.29 -5.36
C ASP A 84 -5.02 -3.66 -6.56
N ILE A 85 -4.37 -2.51 -6.35
CA ILE A 85 -3.53 -1.88 -7.39
C ILE A 85 -2.10 -2.42 -7.42
N GLY A 86 -1.69 -3.23 -6.43
CA GLY A 86 -0.36 -3.82 -6.35
C GLY A 86 0.70 -2.91 -5.72
N LEU A 87 0.30 -1.90 -4.92
CA LEU A 87 1.25 -1.01 -4.25
C LEU A 87 1.90 -1.65 -3.02
N ILE A 88 1.14 -2.52 -2.34
CA ILE A 88 1.56 -3.25 -1.15
C ILE A 88 1.28 -4.74 -1.28
N HIS A 89 2.03 -5.54 -0.54
CA HIS A 89 1.65 -6.88 -0.17
C HIS A 89 0.99 -6.82 1.20
N TYR A 90 -0.26 -7.26 1.28
CA TYR A 90 -1.01 -7.38 2.53
C TYR A 90 -1.46 -8.83 2.69
N ASP A 91 -1.00 -9.45 3.77
CA ASP A 91 -1.41 -10.78 4.22
C ASP A 91 -2.30 -10.61 5.45
N ALA A 92 -3.59 -10.88 5.28
CA ALA A 92 -4.58 -10.75 6.35
C ALA A 92 -4.51 -11.89 7.36
N ASP A 93 -4.05 -13.08 6.95
CA ASP A 93 -3.94 -14.24 7.84
C ASP A 93 -2.72 -14.10 8.75
N ALA A 94 -1.62 -13.57 8.21
CA ALA A 94 -0.40 -13.27 8.97
C ALA A 94 -0.38 -11.86 9.58
N GLU A 95 -1.44 -11.06 9.37
CA GLU A 95 -1.56 -9.65 9.77
C GLU A 95 -0.28 -8.84 9.46
N SER A 96 0.26 -8.99 8.25
CA SER A 96 1.52 -8.39 7.86
C SER A 96 1.43 -7.62 6.56
N VAL A 97 2.25 -6.57 6.44
CA VAL A 97 2.19 -5.64 5.33
C VAL A 97 3.58 -5.16 4.92
N ALA A 98 3.82 -5.10 3.60
CA ALA A 98 5.08 -4.65 3.00
C ALA A 98 4.82 -3.84 1.73
N LEU A 99 5.76 -2.97 1.36
CA LEU A 99 5.72 -2.31 0.05
C LEU A 99 5.99 -3.36 -1.06
N ALA A 100 5.13 -3.41 -2.09
CA ALA A 100 5.27 -4.35 -3.20
C ALA A 100 6.09 -3.78 -4.38
N VAL A 101 6.35 -2.48 -4.35
CA VAL A 101 7.11 -1.76 -5.38
C VAL A 101 8.41 -1.21 -4.82
N GLU A 102 9.32 -0.87 -5.72
CA GLU A 102 10.52 -0.16 -5.31
C GLU A 102 10.16 1.24 -4.79
N ARG A 103 10.81 1.65 -3.70
CA ARG A 103 10.64 2.96 -3.08
C ARG A 103 10.66 4.13 -4.07
N ARG A 104 11.53 4.06 -5.10
CA ARG A 104 11.64 5.10 -6.13
C ARG A 104 10.35 5.34 -6.93
N VAL A 105 9.44 4.36 -6.98
CA VAL A 105 8.14 4.48 -7.66
C VAL A 105 7.20 5.39 -6.88
N VAL A 106 7.24 5.33 -5.54
CA VAL A 106 6.35 6.08 -4.66
C VAL A 106 6.95 7.38 -4.16
N ALA A 107 8.28 7.52 -4.14
CA ALA A 107 8.96 8.71 -3.63
C ALA A 107 8.45 10.04 -4.22
N PRO A 108 8.25 10.20 -5.56
CA PRO A 108 7.75 11.46 -6.10
C PRO A 108 6.34 11.83 -5.61
N TYR A 109 5.51 10.83 -5.31
CA TYR A 109 4.15 11.03 -4.82
C TYR A 109 4.12 11.31 -3.31
N LEU A 110 5.05 10.72 -2.56
CA LEU A 110 5.26 11.00 -1.14
C LEU A 110 5.75 12.44 -0.94
N GLU A 111 6.73 12.88 -1.74
CA GLU A 111 7.19 14.27 -1.76
C GLU A 111 6.04 15.24 -2.07
N LEU A 112 5.22 14.93 -3.08
CA LEU A 112 4.05 15.75 -3.41
C LEU A 112 3.00 15.80 -2.29
N ALA A 113 2.87 14.72 -1.51
CA ALA A 113 1.99 14.64 -0.35
C ALA A 113 2.59 15.30 0.91
N GLY A 114 3.83 15.81 0.86
CA GLY A 114 4.50 16.42 2.01
C GLY A 114 5.21 15.43 2.94
N HIS A 115 5.34 14.17 2.54
CA HIS A 115 6.14 13.15 3.21
C HIS A 115 7.55 13.09 2.64
N THR A 116 8.26 14.23 2.68
CA THR A 116 9.68 14.28 2.29
C THR A 116 10.49 13.46 3.27
N ASP A 117 11.39 12.62 2.74
CA ASP A 117 12.39 11.93 3.54
C ASP A 117 13.14 12.93 4.43
N ALA A 118 13.06 12.72 5.75
CA ALA A 118 13.95 13.38 6.70
C ALA A 118 15.33 12.71 6.69
#